data_AF-B3H086-F1
#
_entry.id   AF-B3H086-F1
#
_cell.length_a   1.000
_cell.length_b   1.000
_cell.length_c   1.000
_cell.angle_alpha   90.00
_cell.angle_beta   90.00
_cell.angle_gamma   90.00
#
_symmetry.space_group_name_H-M   'P 1'
#
loop_
_entity.id
_entity.type
_entity.pdbx_description
1 polymer ?
#
loop_
_entity_poly.entity_id
_entity_poly.type
_entity_poly.pdbx_seq_one_letter_code
_entity_poly.pdbx_strand_id
1 'polypeptide(L)'
;MNVKKSQIAIVIAATLLTACSGGKGGFGLDSTQEQIPRYDPKKTKPIEFGDDVTEAKPYEQLPEFLQPTLDSEIAIPRRIIGPKAEERVELSPDNIKRLGGSLDEIPHAKEIEDHSAVKKSGEKFSLVYSHDNKSPQRTRNMDYVRSGFVFALGGFSTEKNEKQENVYRSGKIGYVFYERNKSV
;
A
#
# COMPACT_ATOMS: atom_id res chain seq x y z
N MET A 1 -46.66 8.70 32.47
CA MET A 1 -45.53 8.75 33.42
C MET A 1 -44.90 7.35 33.47
N ASN A 2 -43.96 6.95 32.61
CA ASN A 2 -42.59 7.43 32.34
C ASN A 2 -41.59 7.31 33.50
N VAL A 3 -41.34 6.11 34.06
CA VAL A 3 -40.07 5.85 34.78
C VAL A 3 -39.75 4.34 34.83
N LYS A 4 -39.11 3.72 33.80
CA LYS A 4 -38.45 2.40 33.98
C LYS A 4 -37.16 2.16 33.17
N LYS A 5 -36.75 3.04 32.25
CA LYS A 5 -35.52 2.85 31.44
C LYS A 5 -34.27 3.60 31.94
N SER A 6 -34.41 4.45 32.96
CA SER A 6 -33.32 5.34 33.43
C SER A 6 -32.34 4.69 34.42
N GLN A 7 -32.77 3.66 35.17
CA GLN A 7 -31.93 3.12 36.25
C GLN A 7 -30.86 2.12 35.76
N ILE A 8 -31.09 1.43 34.64
CA ILE A 8 -30.11 0.48 34.08
C ILE A 8 -28.92 1.23 33.44
N ALA A 9 -29.17 2.38 32.81
CA ALA A 9 -28.11 3.20 32.21
C ALA A 9 -27.16 3.82 33.26
N ILE A 10 -27.68 4.15 34.44
CA ILE A 10 -26.89 4.74 35.54
C ILE A 10 -25.95 3.70 36.17
N VAL A 11 -26.38 2.44 36.28
CA VAL A 11 -25.54 1.37 36.87
C VAL A 11 -24.39 0.98 35.95
N ILE A 12 -24.60 0.97 34.62
CA ILE A 12 -23.55 0.65 33.63
C ILE A 12 -22.53 1.81 33.51
N ALA A 13 -22.97 3.06 33.66
CA ALA A 13 -22.06 4.20 33.67
C ALA A 13 -21.19 4.26 34.94
N ALA A 14 -21.71 3.82 36.09
CA ALA A 14 -20.98 3.81 37.36
C ALA A 14 -19.89 2.73 37.44
N THR A 15 -20.05 1.59 36.74
CA THR A 15 -19.03 0.53 36.69
C THR A 15 -17.91 0.82 35.69
N LEU A 16 -18.17 1.62 34.66
CA LEU A 16 -17.14 2.04 33.68
C LEU A 16 -16.24 3.17 34.20
N LEU A 17 -16.72 3.98 35.16
CA LEU A 17 -15.93 5.07 35.76
C LEU A 17 -15.01 4.61 36.91
N THR A 18 -15.27 3.47 37.54
CA THR A 18 -14.40 2.91 38.61
C THR A 18 -13.22 2.09 38.07
N ALA A 19 -13.16 1.82 36.76
CA ALA A 19 -12.04 1.15 36.12
C ALA A 19 -10.94 2.12 35.63
N CYS A 20 -11.11 3.44 35.77
CA CYS A 20 -10.09 4.44 35.43
C CYS A 20 -9.61 5.29 36.62
N SER A 21 -10.09 5.05 37.84
CA SER A 21 -9.56 5.68 39.07
C SER A 21 -8.81 4.72 40.00
N GLY A 22 -8.68 3.45 39.59
CA GLY A 22 -7.98 2.42 40.36
C GLY A 22 -6.50 2.32 40.04
N GLY A 23 -5.67 3.06 40.78
CA GLY A 23 -4.37 2.55 41.22
C GLY A 23 -3.12 3.21 40.64
N LYS A 24 -2.77 4.39 41.16
CA LYS A 24 -1.37 4.78 41.43
C LYS A 24 -1.37 6.10 42.23
N GLY A 25 -1.07 6.00 43.53
CA GLY A 25 -0.93 7.19 44.38
C GLY A 25 -1.32 6.97 45.83
N GLY A 26 -0.91 5.85 46.44
CA GLY A 26 -0.94 5.73 47.90
C GLY A 26 0.39 6.20 48.45
N PHE A 27 0.45 7.43 48.97
CA PHE A 27 1.54 7.82 49.88
C PHE A 27 1.28 7.16 51.22
N GLY A 28 1.74 5.91 51.37
CA GLY A 28 1.85 5.26 52.67
C GLY A 28 2.98 5.92 53.45
N LEU A 29 2.64 6.85 54.34
CA LEU A 29 3.53 7.31 55.40
C LEU A 29 3.37 6.35 56.59
N ASP A 30 3.92 5.14 56.47
CA ASP A 30 4.07 4.25 57.61
C ASP A 30 5.51 3.73 57.73
N SER A 31 6.11 4.09 58.87
CA SER A 31 7.27 3.46 59.53
C SER A 31 8.65 3.55 58.86
N THR A 32 9.31 4.70 59.00
CA THR A 32 10.78 4.75 59.02
C THR A 32 11.29 4.18 60.35
N GLN A 33 11.54 2.87 60.38
CA GLN A 33 12.53 2.30 61.28
C GLN A 33 13.40 1.34 60.46
N GLU A 34 14.44 1.90 59.84
CA GLU A 34 15.44 1.16 59.07
C GLU A 34 16.21 0.24 60.02
N GLN A 35 15.88 -1.06 60.04
CA GLN A 35 16.89 -2.06 60.36
C GLN A 35 17.87 -2.08 59.20
N ILE A 36 19.08 -1.57 59.41
CA ILE A 36 20.16 -1.64 58.42
C ILE A 36 20.45 -3.13 58.18
N PRO A 37 20.16 -3.68 56.99
CA PRO A 37 20.55 -5.05 56.69
C PRO A 37 22.07 -5.07 56.54
N ARG A 38 22.75 -5.95 57.28
CA ARG A 38 24.19 -6.19 57.10
C ARG A 38 24.44 -6.63 55.65
N TYR A 39 25.28 -5.87 54.95
CA TYR A 39 25.73 -6.21 53.61
C TYR A 39 26.77 -7.33 53.70
N ASP A 40 26.38 -8.55 53.37
CA ASP A 40 27.32 -9.58 52.96
C ASP A 40 27.55 -9.44 51.45
N PRO A 41 28.81 -9.22 51.00
CA PRO A 41 29.11 -9.19 49.58
C PRO A 41 28.79 -10.57 48.99
N LYS A 42 27.66 -10.68 48.29
CA LYS A 42 27.39 -11.84 47.44
C LYS A 42 28.54 -11.93 46.45
N LYS A 43 29.31 -13.02 46.51
CA LYS A 43 30.32 -13.36 45.52
C LYS A 43 29.73 -13.05 44.14
N THR A 44 30.36 -12.11 43.42
CA THR A 44 30.00 -11.77 42.05
C THR A 44 30.03 -13.07 41.26
N LYS A 45 28.86 -13.57 40.88
CA LYS A 45 28.78 -14.64 39.89
C LYS A 45 29.51 -14.14 38.64
N PRO A 46 30.31 -14.98 37.96
CA PRO A 46 30.90 -14.61 36.68
C PRO A 46 29.80 -14.08 35.77
N ILE A 47 30.05 -12.96 35.10
CA ILE A 47 29.16 -12.48 34.05
C ILE A 47 29.27 -13.51 32.93
N GLU A 48 28.25 -14.34 32.77
CA GLU A 48 28.13 -15.23 31.61
C GLU A 48 27.72 -14.35 30.43
N PHE A 49 28.66 -14.11 29.52
CA PHE A 49 28.37 -13.46 28.24
C PHE A 49 27.67 -14.48 27.34
N GLY A 50 26.41 -14.20 27.03
CA GLY A 50 25.60 -14.96 26.09
C GLY A 50 24.54 -14.04 25.49
N ASP A 51 23.99 -14.41 24.34
CA ASP A 51 22.92 -13.65 23.72
C ASP A 51 21.70 -13.63 24.65
N ASP A 52 21.05 -12.47 24.78
CA ASP A 52 19.82 -12.34 25.53
C ASP A 52 18.76 -13.27 24.92
N VAL A 53 18.11 -14.07 25.78
CA VAL A 53 17.01 -14.94 25.35
C VAL A 53 15.80 -14.05 25.05
N THR A 54 15.64 -13.66 23.79
CA THR A 54 14.48 -12.90 23.31
C THR A 54 13.42 -13.83 22.73
N GLU A 55 12.15 -13.50 22.96
CA GLU A 55 11.04 -14.17 22.28
C GLU A 55 11.15 -14.00 20.76
N ALA A 56 10.80 -15.06 20.01
CA ALA A 56 10.80 -14.99 18.55
C ALA A 56 9.79 -13.93 18.08
N LYS A 57 10.22 -13.05 17.18
CA LYS A 57 9.37 -12.00 16.63
C LYS A 57 8.20 -12.64 15.85
N PRO A 58 6.93 -12.32 16.16
CA PRO A 58 5.81 -12.78 15.36
C PRO A 58 5.86 -12.12 13.99
N TYR A 59 5.76 -12.93 12.93
CA TYR A 59 5.67 -12.44 11.57
C TYR A 59 4.20 -12.31 11.17
N GLU A 60 3.82 -11.14 10.69
CA GLU A 60 2.51 -10.90 10.11
C GLU A 60 2.47 -11.45 8.68
N GLN A 61 1.51 -12.33 8.38
CA GLN A 61 1.24 -12.77 7.01
C GLN A 61 0.30 -11.77 6.35
N LEU A 62 0.88 -10.91 5.51
CA LEU A 62 0.11 -9.92 4.76
C LEU A 62 -0.49 -10.57 3.49
N PRO A 63 -1.75 -10.24 3.14
CA PRO A 63 -2.32 -10.49 1.82
C PRO A 63 -1.38 -9.98 0.71
N GLU A 64 -1.35 -10.64 -0.44
CA GLU A 64 -0.43 -10.33 -1.55
C GLU A 64 -0.43 -8.85 -1.95
N PHE A 65 -1.60 -8.21 -2.00
CA PHE A 65 -1.73 -6.78 -2.27
C PHE A 65 -1.08 -5.85 -1.22
N LEU A 66 -1.03 -6.30 0.04
CA LEU A 66 -0.43 -5.55 1.14
C LEU A 66 1.05 -5.88 1.33
N GLN A 67 1.58 -6.84 0.56
CA GLN A 67 3.00 -7.11 0.61
C GLN A 67 3.76 -5.89 0.09
N PRO A 68 4.80 -5.44 0.81
CA PRO A 68 5.59 -4.29 0.38
C PRO A 68 6.29 -4.64 -0.93
N THR A 69 5.86 -4.00 -2.00
CA THR A 69 6.54 -4.04 -3.29
C THR A 69 7.15 -2.68 -3.57
N LEU A 70 8.32 -2.71 -4.18
CA LEU A 70 9.09 -1.50 -4.45
C LEU A 70 8.56 -0.76 -5.67
N ASP A 71 8.02 -1.51 -6.62
CA ASP A 71 7.64 -1.05 -7.95
C ASP A 71 6.36 -1.78 -8.35
N SER A 72 5.35 -1.06 -8.82
CA SER A 72 4.06 -1.61 -9.20
C SER A 72 3.46 -0.88 -10.36
N GLU A 73 2.73 -1.61 -11.18
CA GLU A 73 1.97 -1.08 -12.30
C GLU A 73 0.68 -1.84 -12.53
N ILE A 74 -0.24 -1.17 -13.22
CA ILE A 74 -1.48 -1.77 -13.70
C ILE A 74 -1.82 -1.18 -15.07
N ALA A 75 -2.23 -2.05 -15.99
CA ALA A 75 -2.68 -1.62 -17.30
C ALA A 75 -3.99 -0.85 -17.20
N ILE A 76 -4.15 0.20 -18.01
CA ILE A 76 -5.40 0.97 -18.09
C ILE A 76 -6.47 0.10 -18.76
N PRO A 77 -7.59 -0.24 -18.09
CA PRO A 77 -8.64 -1.04 -18.68
C PRO A 77 -9.25 -0.35 -19.91
N ARG A 78 -9.51 -1.13 -20.96
CA ARG A 78 -10.07 -0.63 -22.21
C ARG A 78 -11.41 -1.29 -22.49
N ARG A 79 -12.40 -0.46 -22.81
CA ARG A 79 -13.77 -0.87 -23.09
C ARG A 79 -13.82 -1.73 -24.36
N ILE A 80 -14.53 -2.84 -24.30
CA ILE A 80 -14.91 -3.63 -25.47
C ILE A 80 -16.14 -3.00 -26.12
N ILE A 81 -16.10 -2.91 -27.45
CA ILE A 81 -17.15 -2.32 -28.27
C ILE A 81 -17.75 -3.43 -29.15
N GLY A 82 -19.07 -3.55 -29.13
CA GLY A 82 -19.80 -4.46 -29.99
C GLY A 82 -21.09 -4.98 -29.35
N PRO A 83 -21.90 -5.74 -30.10
CA PRO A 83 -23.20 -6.24 -29.64
C PRO A 83 -23.09 -7.32 -28.53
N LYS A 84 -21.90 -7.89 -28.30
CA LYS A 84 -21.62 -8.85 -27.21
C LYS A 84 -20.76 -8.22 -26.08
N ALA A 85 -20.80 -6.90 -25.92
CA ALA A 85 -19.98 -6.18 -24.96
C ALA A 85 -20.53 -6.29 -23.53
N GLU A 86 -20.41 -7.47 -22.92
CA GLU A 86 -20.68 -7.70 -21.49
C GLU A 86 -19.42 -8.00 -20.68
N GLU A 87 -18.22 -7.74 -21.23
CA GLU A 87 -16.98 -7.87 -20.49
C GLU A 87 -16.74 -6.60 -19.68
N ARG A 88 -17.06 -6.65 -18.38
CA ARG A 88 -16.50 -5.71 -17.40
C ARG A 88 -15.08 -6.15 -17.09
N VAL A 89 -14.12 -5.31 -17.47
CA VAL A 89 -12.73 -5.47 -17.02
C VAL A 89 -12.67 -4.87 -15.62
N GLU A 90 -12.78 -5.72 -14.60
CA GLU A 90 -12.59 -5.32 -13.21
C GLU A 90 -11.11 -5.13 -12.91
N LEU A 91 -10.80 -4.18 -12.03
CA LEU A 91 -9.45 -4.01 -11.49
C LEU A 91 -9.34 -4.91 -10.26
N SER A 92 -8.60 -6.01 -10.37
CA SER A 92 -8.26 -6.88 -9.26
C SER A 92 -6.78 -6.75 -8.88
N PRO A 93 -6.39 -7.17 -7.66
CA PRO A 93 -4.98 -7.27 -7.27
C PRO A 93 -4.13 -8.07 -8.26
N ASP A 94 -4.69 -9.10 -8.90
CA ASP A 94 -3.99 -9.95 -9.89
C ASP A 94 -3.58 -9.17 -11.15
N ASN A 95 -4.20 -8.01 -11.39
CA ASN A 95 -3.83 -7.14 -12.51
C ASN A 95 -2.62 -6.25 -12.19
N ILE A 96 -2.23 -6.17 -10.92
CA ILE A 96 -1.09 -5.38 -10.47
C ILE A 96 0.17 -6.23 -10.65
N LYS A 97 1.09 -5.71 -11.44
CA LYS A 97 2.35 -6.37 -11.75
C LYS A 97 3.50 -5.59 -11.15
N ARG A 98 4.56 -6.32 -10.82
CA ARG A 98 5.82 -5.68 -10.44
C ARG A 98 6.45 -5.04 -11.66
N LEU A 99 6.71 -3.74 -11.59
CA LEU A 99 7.43 -3.02 -12.62
C LEU A 99 8.94 -3.27 -12.48
N GLY A 100 9.61 -3.56 -13.59
CA GLY A 100 11.06 -3.75 -13.64
C GLY A 100 11.69 -2.74 -14.58
N GLY A 101 12.38 -1.74 -14.04
CA GLY A 101 12.99 -0.69 -14.86
C GLY A 101 14.06 0.12 -14.14
N SER A 102 14.54 1.16 -14.83
CA SER A 102 15.34 2.28 -14.30
C SER A 102 14.47 3.54 -14.31
N LEU A 103 14.72 4.47 -13.37
CA LEU A 103 13.98 5.74 -13.30
C LEU A 103 14.18 6.66 -14.52
N ASP A 104 15.22 6.40 -15.31
CA ASP A 104 15.55 7.16 -16.51
C ASP A 104 14.78 6.65 -17.75
N GLU A 105 14.16 5.47 -17.65
CA GLU A 105 13.41 4.86 -18.73
C GLU A 105 11.91 5.06 -18.51
N ILE A 106 11.19 5.37 -19.58
CA ILE A 106 9.73 5.45 -19.50
C ILE A 106 9.16 4.02 -19.54
N PRO A 107 8.42 3.58 -18.52
CA PRO A 107 7.82 2.25 -18.49
C PRO A 107 6.98 1.96 -19.74
N HIS A 108 7.15 0.78 -20.32
CA HIS A 108 6.36 0.29 -21.47
C HIS A 108 6.33 1.20 -22.70
N ALA A 109 7.22 2.21 -22.83
CA ALA A 109 7.19 3.17 -23.93
C ALA A 109 7.18 2.49 -25.30
N LYS A 110 8.13 1.58 -25.53
CA LYS A 110 8.24 0.84 -26.80
C LYS A 110 7.02 -0.02 -27.08
N GLU A 111 6.49 -0.73 -26.07
CA GLU A 111 5.29 -1.56 -26.22
C GLU A 111 4.08 -0.72 -26.63
N ILE A 112 3.89 0.44 -26.00
CA ILE A 112 2.79 1.35 -26.30
C ILE A 112 2.92 1.92 -27.72
N GLU A 113 4.12 2.36 -28.09
CA GLU A 113 4.40 2.91 -29.43
C GLU A 113 4.26 1.84 -30.53
N ASP A 114 4.64 0.60 -30.23
CA ASP A 114 4.55 -0.52 -31.17
C ASP A 114 3.12 -1.06 -31.33
N HIS A 115 2.20 -0.68 -30.45
CA HIS A 115 0.83 -1.16 -30.45
C HIS A 115 0.07 -0.78 -31.73
N SER A 116 -0.66 -1.75 -32.30
CA SER A 116 -1.34 -1.59 -33.60
C SER A 116 -2.30 -0.40 -33.68
N ALA A 117 -3.06 -0.13 -32.62
CA ALA A 117 -3.98 1.01 -32.53
C ALA A 117 -3.29 2.38 -32.38
N VAL A 118 -1.99 2.42 -32.04
CA VAL A 118 -1.17 3.65 -32.03
C VAL A 118 -0.52 3.84 -33.40
N LYS A 119 0.04 2.77 -33.98
CA LYS A 119 0.62 2.82 -35.33
C LYS A 119 -0.39 3.21 -36.41
N LYS A 120 -1.60 2.65 -36.36
CA LYS A 120 -2.67 2.96 -37.33
C LYS A 120 -3.18 4.40 -37.23
N SER A 121 -3.01 5.02 -36.09
CA SER A 121 -3.58 6.33 -35.80
C SER A 121 -2.60 7.48 -36.14
N GLY A 122 -1.36 7.14 -36.49
CA GLY A 122 -0.32 8.06 -36.98
C GLY A 122 0.30 8.92 -35.87
N GLU A 123 1.16 9.87 -36.25
CA GLU A 123 1.87 10.79 -35.33
C GLU A 123 0.94 11.60 -34.38
N LYS A 124 -0.38 11.61 -34.64
CA LYS A 124 -1.37 12.33 -33.85
C LYS A 124 -1.51 11.83 -32.40
N PHE A 125 -0.97 10.65 -32.09
CA PHE A 125 -1.19 10.01 -30.80
C PHE A 125 0.13 9.64 -30.11
N SER A 126 1.01 10.63 -30.00
CA SER A 126 2.28 10.56 -29.28
C SER A 126 2.11 10.06 -27.83
N LEU A 127 3.13 9.38 -27.32
CA LEU A 127 3.24 8.97 -25.93
C LEU A 127 3.08 10.17 -24.97
N VAL A 128 2.27 9.99 -23.93
CA VAL A 128 2.02 10.94 -22.86
C VAL A 128 2.52 10.33 -21.55
N TYR A 129 3.40 11.05 -20.86
CA TYR A 129 4.04 10.56 -19.64
C TYR A 129 3.95 11.58 -18.51
N SER A 130 3.74 11.12 -17.27
CA SER A 130 3.50 11.99 -16.11
C SER A 130 4.72 12.78 -15.63
N HIS A 131 5.94 12.46 -16.09
CA HIS A 131 7.18 13.19 -15.75
C HIS A 131 7.89 13.79 -16.98
N ASP A 132 7.18 14.03 -18.09
CA ASP A 132 7.79 14.55 -19.33
C ASP A 132 7.93 16.09 -19.42
N ASN A 133 7.56 16.81 -18.36
CA ASN A 133 7.68 18.27 -18.23
C ASN A 133 6.94 19.12 -19.29
N LYS A 134 6.05 18.56 -20.13
CA LYS A 134 5.35 19.38 -21.14
C LYS A 134 4.09 20.11 -20.62
N SER A 135 3.69 19.89 -19.37
CA SER A 135 2.62 20.68 -18.71
C SER A 135 2.84 20.76 -17.20
N PRO A 136 2.25 21.76 -16.50
CA PRO A 136 2.43 21.90 -15.05
C PRO A 136 2.05 20.64 -14.24
N GLN A 137 1.06 19.87 -14.70
CA GLN A 137 0.63 18.62 -14.05
C GLN A 137 1.61 17.45 -14.28
N ARG A 138 2.52 17.60 -15.25
CA ARG A 138 3.53 16.63 -15.67
C ARG A 138 4.96 17.10 -15.41
N THR A 139 5.11 18.23 -14.71
CA THR A 139 6.38 18.71 -14.16
C THR A 139 6.47 18.24 -12.73
N ARG A 140 7.26 17.18 -12.51
CA ARG A 140 7.36 16.51 -11.21
C ARG A 140 8.82 16.28 -10.88
N ASN A 141 9.36 17.14 -10.01
CA ASN A 141 10.74 17.04 -9.56
C ASN A 141 10.82 16.06 -8.38
N MET A 142 11.27 14.84 -8.63
CA MET A 142 11.42 13.77 -7.63
C MET A 142 12.75 13.07 -7.87
N ASP A 143 13.57 12.89 -6.84
CA ASP A 143 14.92 12.34 -7.02
C ASP A 143 14.95 10.81 -6.97
N TYR A 144 14.03 10.21 -6.22
CA TYR A 144 14.07 8.78 -5.89
C TYR A 144 12.89 7.98 -6.43
N VAL A 145 11.90 8.65 -7.04
CA VAL A 145 10.62 8.06 -7.42
C VAL A 145 10.14 8.62 -8.75
N ARG A 146 9.48 7.78 -9.54
CA ARG A 146 8.58 8.20 -10.62
C ARG A 146 7.21 7.56 -10.38
N SER A 147 6.16 8.31 -10.68
CA SER A 147 4.80 7.81 -10.51
C SER A 147 3.80 8.53 -11.40
N GLY A 148 2.65 7.89 -11.57
CA GLY A 148 1.53 8.44 -12.30
C GLY A 148 1.17 7.54 -13.46
N PHE A 149 1.35 8.02 -14.69
CA PHE A 149 0.84 7.33 -15.86
C PHE A 149 1.76 7.49 -17.06
N VAL A 150 1.70 6.48 -17.92
CA VAL A 150 2.23 6.50 -19.28
C VAL A 150 1.15 5.97 -20.18
N PHE A 151 0.77 6.70 -21.22
CA PHE A 151 -0.20 6.21 -22.20
C PHE A 151 -0.05 6.88 -23.56
N ALA A 152 -0.48 6.20 -24.60
CA ALA A 152 -0.82 6.81 -25.87
C ALA A 152 -2.34 6.83 -26.04
N LEU A 153 -2.82 7.81 -26.78
CA LEU A 153 -4.21 7.84 -27.22
C LEU A 153 -4.41 6.76 -28.29
N GLY A 154 -4.77 5.56 -27.84
CA GLY A 154 -5.09 4.45 -28.72
C GLY A 154 -6.43 4.65 -29.43
N GLY A 155 -6.44 4.42 -30.74
CA GLY A 155 -7.68 4.26 -31.50
C GLY A 155 -8.34 2.90 -31.22
N PHE A 156 -9.07 2.41 -32.21
CA PHE A 156 -9.66 1.07 -32.17
C PHE A 156 -8.60 0.00 -32.46
N SER A 157 -8.52 -1.02 -31.62
CA SER A 157 -7.75 -2.24 -31.87
C SER A 157 -8.65 -3.46 -31.88
N THR A 158 -8.23 -4.47 -32.65
CA THR A 158 -8.76 -5.83 -32.55
C THR A 158 -7.79 -6.64 -31.71
N GLU A 159 -8.29 -7.23 -30.64
CA GLU A 159 -7.52 -8.03 -29.68
C GLU A 159 -8.20 -9.37 -29.45
N LYS A 160 -7.49 -10.33 -28.86
CA LYS A 160 -8.06 -11.60 -28.44
C LYS A 160 -8.51 -11.51 -26.99
N ASN A 161 -9.74 -11.94 -26.69
CA ASN A 161 -10.16 -12.15 -25.30
C ASN A 161 -9.63 -13.50 -24.76
N GLU A 162 -9.93 -13.82 -23.51
CA GLU A 162 -9.53 -15.10 -22.87
C GLU A 162 -9.99 -16.33 -23.66
N LYS A 163 -11.11 -16.22 -24.37
CA LYS A 163 -11.69 -17.28 -25.22
C LYS A 163 -11.09 -17.31 -26.64
N GLN A 164 -10.03 -16.54 -26.91
CA GLN A 164 -9.38 -16.42 -28.24
C GLN A 164 -10.31 -15.88 -29.34
N GLU A 165 -11.39 -15.20 -28.97
CA GLU A 165 -12.29 -14.52 -29.90
C GLU A 165 -11.79 -13.10 -30.18
N ASN A 166 -12.03 -12.62 -31.40
CA ASN A 166 -11.70 -11.23 -31.74
C ASN A 166 -12.67 -10.27 -31.05
N VAL A 167 -12.13 -9.39 -30.20
CA VAL A 167 -12.85 -8.29 -29.57
C VAL A 167 -12.31 -6.96 -30.07
N TYR A 168 -13.19 -5.97 -30.18
CA TYR A 168 -12.78 -4.61 -30.55
C TYR A 168 -12.65 -3.77 -29.29
N ARG A 169 -11.45 -3.26 -29.02
CA ARG A 169 -11.17 -2.38 -27.87
C ARG A 169 -10.94 -0.95 -28.32
N SER A 170 -11.34 -0.01 -27.47
CA SER A 170 -11.12 1.43 -27.68
C SER A 170 -10.68 2.11 -26.39
N GLY A 171 -9.89 3.17 -26.55
CA GLY A 171 -9.39 3.99 -25.46
C GLY A 171 -7.87 3.98 -25.37
N LYS A 172 -7.37 4.66 -24.34
CA LYS A 172 -5.93 4.84 -24.08
C LYS A 172 -5.24 3.49 -23.88
N ILE A 173 -4.04 3.37 -24.43
CA ILE A 173 -3.16 2.22 -24.24
C ILE A 173 -2.03 2.68 -23.35
N GLY A 174 -1.85 2.03 -22.19
CA GLY A 174 -0.86 2.45 -21.23
C GLY A 174 -1.11 1.90 -19.84
N TYR A 175 -0.36 2.45 -18.88
CA TYR A 175 -0.24 1.96 -17.52
C TYR A 175 -0.32 3.10 -16.51
N VAL A 176 -0.81 2.76 -15.33
CA VAL A 176 -0.64 3.55 -14.11
C VAL A 176 0.44 2.86 -13.29
N PHE A 177 1.43 3.60 -12.81
CA PHE A 177 2.61 3.01 -12.19
C PHE A 177 3.18 3.86 -11.05
N TYR A 178 3.99 3.20 -10.24
CA TYR A 178 4.90 3.75 -9.25
C TYR A 178 6.20 2.95 -9.29
N GLU A 179 7.35 3.63 -9.35
CA GLU A 179 8.68 3.02 -9.34
C GLU A 179 9.65 3.87 -8.52
N ARG A 180 10.63 3.20 -7.90
CA ARG A 180 11.70 3.85 -7.14
C ARG A 180 13.08 3.62 -7.75
N ASN A 181 14.04 4.43 -7.34
CA ASN A 181 15.44 4.16 -7.63
C ASN A 181 15.88 2.88 -6.92
N LYS A 182 16.52 1.96 -7.66
CA LYS A 182 17.08 0.71 -7.10
C LYS A 182 18.32 0.95 -6.23
N SER A 183 18.91 2.14 -6.26
CA SER A 183 20.10 2.50 -5.48
C SER A 183 19.78 3.01 -4.07
N VAL A 184 19.17 2.19 -3.22
CA VAL A 184 19.27 2.29 -1.74
C VAL A 184 19.13 0.89 -1.14
#